data_AF-A0A959S547-F1
#
_entry.id   AF-A0A959S547-F1
#
_cell.length_a   1.000
_cell.length_b   1.000
_cell.length_c   1.000
_cell.angle_alpha   90.00
_cell.angle_beta   90.00
_cell.angle_gamma   90.00
#
_symmetry.space_group_name_H-M   'P 1'
#
loop_
_entity.id
_entity.type
_entity.pdbx_description
1 polymer ?
#
loop_
_entity_poly.entity_id
_entity_poly.type
_entity_poly.pdbx_seq_one_letter_code
_entity_poly.pdbx_strand_id
1 'polypeptide(L)'
;KLAGLEAIDDYTLRIKLTKEDDSFLQVLAMPAFGVIPENSSDGDDSETVGAGPFSLTEEEEAVTLIRNPNYFREDEFGNRLPYIDTIRFVEVDQNSERLEALFNGEIDVVSDLELDPVRDILESHMQEFSGENPKFIMKREQENASYDTYLIYRSTLRGLGSGFMGYRDYSQVQIEQ
;
A
#
# COMPACT_ATOMS: atom_id res chain seq x y z
N LYS A 1 8.25 -11.87 -25.05
CA LYS A 1 7.18 -11.42 -25.98
C LYS A 1 6.10 -12.52 -26.03
N LEU A 2 4.82 -12.14 -26.07
CA LEU A 2 3.71 -13.10 -26.14
C LEU A 2 3.55 -13.64 -27.57
N ALA A 3 3.38 -14.94 -27.70
CA ALA A 3 3.04 -15.64 -28.93
C ALA A 3 1.52 -15.87 -29.06
N GLY A 4 0.79 -15.86 -27.95
CA GLY A 4 -0.67 -15.99 -27.94
C GLY A 4 -1.26 -15.90 -26.53
N LEU A 5 -2.53 -15.54 -26.48
CA LEU A 5 -3.37 -15.47 -25.29
C LEU A 5 -4.69 -16.17 -25.61
N GLU A 6 -5.09 -17.14 -24.79
CA GLU A 6 -6.27 -17.97 -25.05
C GLU A 6 -7.01 -18.24 -23.73
N ALA A 7 -8.28 -17.81 -23.64
CA ALA A 7 -9.19 -18.24 -22.58
C ALA A 7 -9.71 -19.64 -22.93
N ILE A 8 -9.30 -20.65 -22.16
CA ILE A 8 -9.69 -22.06 -22.38
C ILE A 8 -11.11 -22.30 -21.82
N ASP A 9 -11.40 -21.69 -20.68
CA ASP A 9 -12.70 -21.65 -20.00
C ASP A 9 -12.72 -20.46 -19.00
N ASP A 10 -13.82 -20.32 -18.26
CA ASP A 10 -14.08 -19.22 -17.32
C ASP A 10 -13.01 -19.04 -16.22
N TYR A 11 -12.22 -20.07 -15.93
CA TYR A 11 -11.21 -20.06 -14.86
C TYR A 11 -9.82 -20.46 -15.34
N THR A 12 -9.60 -20.61 -16.66
CA THR A 12 -8.34 -21.08 -17.24
C THR A 12 -7.85 -20.17 -18.37
N LEU A 13 -6.78 -19.43 -18.11
CA LEU A 13 -6.08 -18.61 -19.10
C LEU A 13 -4.76 -19.28 -19.53
N ARG A 14 -4.59 -19.50 -20.83
CA ARG A 14 -3.33 -19.98 -21.43
C ARG A 14 -2.59 -18.79 -22.04
N ILE A 15 -1.38 -18.55 -21.55
CA ILE A 15 -0.45 -17.56 -22.10
C ILE A 15 0.73 -18.28 -22.75
N LYS A 16 0.92 -18.09 -24.06
CA LYS A 16 2.04 -18.69 -24.80
C LYS A 16 3.14 -17.66 -24.99
N LEU A 17 4.36 -17.98 -24.57
CA LEU A 17 5.53 -17.13 -24.78
C LEU A 17 6.23 -17.48 -26.10
N THR A 18 6.87 -16.49 -26.73
CA THR A 18 7.70 -16.73 -27.93
C THR A 18 9.00 -17.47 -27.61
N LYS A 19 9.47 -17.37 -26.37
CA LYS A 19 10.66 -18.02 -25.80
C LYS A 19 10.50 -18.10 -24.28
N GLU A 20 11.30 -18.93 -23.64
CA GLU A 20 11.41 -18.98 -22.18
C GLU A 20 11.80 -17.61 -21.61
N ASP A 21 11.21 -17.25 -20.47
CA ASP A 21 11.40 -15.97 -19.78
C ASP A 21 11.15 -16.15 -18.28
N ASP A 22 12.23 -16.28 -17.51
CA ASP A 22 12.17 -16.50 -16.06
C ASP A 22 11.57 -15.30 -15.30
N SER A 23 11.53 -14.12 -15.93
CA SER A 23 10.94 -12.92 -15.35
C SER A 23 9.44 -12.78 -15.58
N PHE A 24 8.84 -13.68 -16.37
CA PHE A 24 7.46 -13.53 -16.82
C PHE A 24 6.44 -13.38 -15.68
N LEU A 25 6.59 -14.15 -14.59
CA LEU A 25 5.70 -14.04 -13.44
C LEU A 25 5.84 -12.71 -12.70
N GLN A 26 7.05 -12.13 -12.65
CA GLN A 26 7.27 -10.80 -12.05
C GLN A 26 6.64 -9.72 -12.91
N VAL A 27 6.73 -9.85 -14.24
CA VAL A 27 6.05 -8.94 -15.18
C VAL A 27 4.54 -8.97 -14.97
N LEU A 28 3.93 -10.16 -14.88
CA LEU A 28 2.48 -10.28 -14.61
C LEU A 28 2.05 -9.75 -13.25
N ALA A 29 2.97 -9.64 -12.28
CA ALA A 29 2.70 -9.10 -10.97
C ALA A 29 2.85 -7.57 -10.88
N MET A 30 3.28 -6.91 -11.96
CA MET A 30 3.38 -5.46 -12.00
C MET A 30 1.97 -4.82 -12.02
N PRO A 31 1.78 -3.62 -11.44
CA PRO A 31 0.47 -2.94 -11.43
C PRO A 31 -0.17 -2.78 -12.81
N ALA A 32 0.65 -2.63 -13.86
CA ALA A 32 0.17 -2.49 -15.24
C ALA A 32 -0.59 -3.72 -15.79
N PHE A 33 -0.52 -4.87 -15.11
CA PHE A 33 -1.24 -6.09 -15.45
C PHE A 33 -2.40 -6.39 -14.49
N GLY A 34 -2.88 -5.37 -13.75
CA GLY A 34 -4.09 -5.47 -12.95
C GLY A 34 -5.29 -5.90 -13.80
N VAL A 35 -6.11 -6.81 -13.26
CA VAL A 35 -7.32 -7.31 -13.93
C VAL A 35 -8.48 -6.34 -13.69
N ILE A 36 -9.10 -5.90 -14.77
CA ILE A 36 -10.28 -5.03 -14.78
C ILE A 36 -11.49 -5.78 -15.35
N PRO A 37 -12.73 -5.40 -14.99
CA PRO A 37 -13.94 -5.94 -15.59
C PRO A 37 -14.00 -5.69 -17.10
N GLU A 38 -14.56 -6.62 -17.88
CA GLU A 38 -14.70 -6.47 -19.34
C GLU A 38 -15.47 -5.20 -19.76
N ASN A 39 -16.40 -4.74 -18.92
CA ASN A 39 -17.25 -3.58 -19.19
C ASN A 39 -16.69 -2.26 -18.62
N SER A 40 -15.48 -2.23 -18.05
CA SER A 40 -14.88 -0.94 -17.66
C SER A 40 -14.55 -0.14 -18.91
N SER A 41 -14.98 1.11 -18.99
CA SER A 41 -14.54 2.03 -20.04
C SER A 41 -13.02 2.17 -19.97
N ASP A 42 -12.34 1.99 -21.11
CA ASP A 42 -10.92 2.31 -21.24
C ASP A 42 -10.69 3.79 -20.89
N GLY A 43 -10.28 4.06 -19.65
CA GLY A 43 -9.86 5.40 -19.20
C GLY A 43 -10.89 6.26 -18.47
N ASP A 44 -11.97 5.69 -17.92
CA ASP A 44 -12.80 6.41 -16.94
C ASP A 44 -12.40 6.02 -15.52
N ASP A 45 -11.51 6.81 -14.92
CA ASP A 45 -11.01 6.59 -13.55
C ASP A 45 -12.14 6.66 -12.50
N SER A 46 -13.30 7.23 -12.85
CA SER A 46 -14.45 7.38 -11.96
C SER A 46 -15.17 6.06 -11.63
N GLU A 47 -14.94 5.00 -12.41
CA GLU A 47 -15.42 3.65 -12.14
C GLU A 47 -14.24 2.69 -11.98
N THR A 48 -13.32 2.97 -11.05
CA THR A 48 -12.20 2.08 -10.72
C THR A 48 -12.70 0.81 -10.00
N VAL A 49 -13.37 -0.05 -10.76
CA VAL A 49 -13.81 -1.37 -10.32
C VAL A 49 -12.65 -2.33 -10.53
N GLY A 50 -12.10 -2.83 -9.43
CA GLY A 50 -11.03 -3.83 -9.44
C GLY A 50 -11.36 -5.03 -8.53
N ALA A 51 -10.57 -6.09 -8.66
CA ALA A 51 -10.64 -7.26 -7.78
C ALA A 51 -9.81 -7.09 -6.47
N GLY A 52 -9.36 -5.86 -6.20
CA GLY A 52 -8.47 -5.53 -5.08
C GLY A 52 -9.18 -5.51 -3.71
N PRO A 53 -8.41 -5.39 -2.62
CA PRO A 53 -8.93 -5.32 -1.25
C PRO A 53 -9.69 -4.03 -0.95
N PHE A 54 -9.46 -2.97 -1.74
CA PHE A 54 -10.13 -1.69 -1.59
C PHE A 54 -10.62 -1.17 -2.94
N SER A 55 -11.66 -0.35 -2.90
CA SER A 55 -12.21 0.42 -4.01
C SER A 55 -11.87 1.89 -3.83
N LEU A 56 -11.52 2.57 -4.91
CA LEU A 56 -11.23 4.00 -4.91
C LEU A 56 -12.54 4.79 -4.78
N THR A 57 -12.52 5.81 -3.94
CA THR A 57 -13.51 6.89 -3.95
C THR A 57 -12.76 8.22 -3.98
N GLU A 58 -13.18 9.12 -4.87
CA GLU A 58 -12.67 10.49 -4.90
C GLU A 58 -13.54 11.35 -3.99
N GLU A 59 -12.96 11.86 -2.91
CA GLU A 59 -13.52 12.97 -2.13
C GLU A 59 -12.63 14.20 -2.37
N GLU A 60 -13.19 15.42 -2.32
CA GLU A 60 -12.61 16.67 -2.85
C GLU A 60 -11.16 16.98 -2.40
N GLU A 61 -10.67 16.40 -1.29
CA GLU A 61 -9.37 16.70 -0.68
C GLU A 61 -8.50 15.46 -0.36
N ALA A 62 -8.93 14.25 -0.72
CA ALA A 62 -8.17 13.03 -0.42
C ALA A 62 -8.50 11.86 -1.34
N VAL A 63 -7.46 11.10 -1.70
CA VAL A 63 -7.63 9.76 -2.26
C VAL A 63 -8.05 8.83 -1.12
N THR A 64 -9.30 8.37 -1.15
CA THR A 64 -9.83 7.48 -0.13
C THR A 64 -10.08 6.10 -0.72
N LEU A 65 -9.60 5.07 -0.03
CA LEU A 65 -9.82 3.68 -0.39
C LEU A 65 -10.77 3.06 0.64
N ILE A 66 -11.90 2.55 0.17
CA ILE A 66 -12.90 1.88 1.01
C ILE A 66 -12.78 0.38 0.83
N ARG A 67 -12.87 -0.37 1.93
CA ARG A 67 -12.84 -1.84 1.94
C ARG A 67 -13.80 -2.44 0.92
N ASN A 68 -13.30 -3.39 0.14
CA ASN A 68 -14.11 -4.24 -0.72
C ASN A 68 -14.68 -5.42 0.10
N PRO A 69 -16.00 -5.45 0.38
CA PRO A 69 -16.61 -6.53 1.18
C PRO A 69 -16.61 -7.89 0.46
N ASN A 70 -16.35 -7.89 -0.85
CA ASN A 70 -16.29 -9.09 -1.69
C ASN A 70 -14.85 -9.52 -2.01
N TYR A 71 -13.85 -8.98 -1.30
CA TYR A 71 -12.47 -9.41 -1.51
C TYR A 71 -12.30 -10.89 -1.15
N PHE A 72 -11.59 -11.61 -2.03
CA PHE A 72 -11.59 -13.08 -2.03
C PHE A 72 -10.56 -13.71 -1.10
N ARG A 73 -9.57 -12.94 -0.61
CA ARG A 73 -8.50 -13.49 0.22
C ARG A 73 -8.91 -13.56 1.69
N GLU A 74 -8.45 -14.63 2.31
CA GLU A 74 -8.51 -14.86 3.75
C GLU A 74 -7.09 -15.01 4.30
N ASP A 75 -6.91 -14.76 5.58
CA ASP A 75 -5.67 -15.06 6.30
C ASP A 75 -5.52 -16.58 6.56
N GLU A 76 -4.45 -16.97 7.25
CA GLU A 76 -4.19 -18.38 7.61
C GLU A 76 -5.21 -18.97 8.60
N PHE A 77 -6.03 -18.12 9.23
CA PHE A 77 -7.05 -18.50 10.21
C PHE A 77 -8.48 -18.45 9.65
N GLY A 78 -8.65 -18.12 8.36
CA GLY A 78 -9.96 -18.01 7.69
C GLY A 78 -10.67 -16.68 7.89
N ASN A 79 -9.98 -15.63 8.36
CA ASN A 79 -10.53 -14.28 8.46
C ASN A 79 -10.46 -13.57 7.10
N ARG A 80 -11.57 -12.96 6.68
CA ARG A 80 -11.61 -12.20 5.42
C ARG A 80 -10.83 -10.90 5.49
N LEU A 81 -10.01 -10.67 4.47
CA LEU A 81 -9.28 -9.42 4.26
C LEU A 81 -10.14 -8.41 3.46
N PRO A 82 -9.81 -7.10 3.50
CA PRO A 82 -8.90 -6.46 4.44
C PRO A 82 -9.49 -6.30 5.85
N TYR A 83 -8.66 -6.07 6.87
CA TYR A 83 -9.15 -5.86 8.25
C TYR A 83 -9.64 -4.43 8.52
N ILE A 84 -8.99 -3.44 7.92
CA ILE A 84 -9.38 -2.03 8.03
C ILE A 84 -10.47 -1.68 7.03
N ASP A 85 -11.32 -0.72 7.41
CA ASP A 85 -12.46 -0.30 6.60
C ASP A 85 -12.07 0.78 5.57
N THR A 86 -11.17 1.69 5.93
CA THR A 86 -10.83 2.85 5.11
C THR A 86 -9.35 3.20 5.21
N ILE A 87 -8.75 3.61 4.09
CA ILE A 87 -7.44 4.26 4.02
C ILE A 87 -7.65 5.63 3.40
N ARG A 88 -7.12 6.67 4.04
CA ARG A 88 -7.13 8.03 3.50
C ARG A 88 -5.70 8.47 3.22
N PHE A 89 -5.39 8.77 1.97
CA PHE A 89 -4.14 9.42 1.60
C PHE A 89 -4.34 10.92 1.72
N VAL A 90 -3.55 11.55 2.58
CA VAL A 90 -3.59 13.00 2.82
C VAL A 90 -2.34 13.60 2.24
N GLU A 91 -2.51 14.62 1.40
CA GLU A 91 -1.40 15.38 0.84
C GLU A 91 -0.97 16.44 1.86
N VAL A 92 0.29 16.39 2.28
CA VAL A 92 0.92 17.37 3.17
C VAL A 92 2.32 17.62 2.64
N ASP A 93 2.57 18.84 2.17
CA ASP A 93 3.77 19.16 1.38
C ASP A 93 5.06 19.11 2.20
N GLN A 94 5.01 19.58 3.45
CA GLN A 94 6.22 19.77 4.26
C GLN A 94 6.45 18.61 5.23
N ASN A 95 7.65 18.03 5.23
CA ASN A 95 8.02 16.93 6.13
C ASN A 95 7.87 17.29 7.62
N SER A 96 8.12 18.55 7.99
CA SER A 96 7.86 19.02 9.35
C SER A 96 6.39 18.96 9.72
N GLU A 97 5.50 19.40 8.83
CA GLU A 97 4.05 19.39 9.06
C GLU A 97 3.51 17.96 9.10
N ARG A 98 4.03 17.06 8.26
CA ARG A 98 3.73 15.62 8.30
C ARG A 98 4.06 15.01 9.67
N LEU A 99 5.22 15.33 10.25
CA LEU A 99 5.60 14.84 11.57
C LEU A 99 4.72 15.41 12.68
N GLU A 100 4.46 16.72 12.65
CA GLU A 100 3.57 17.34 13.63
C GLU A 100 2.16 16.75 13.57
N ALA A 101 1.61 16.53 12.36
CA ALA A 101 0.32 15.85 12.17
C ALA A 101 0.33 14.42 12.73
N LEU A 102 1.43 13.68 12.55
CA LEU A 102 1.59 12.34 13.14
C LEU A 102 1.59 12.38 14.67
N PHE A 103 2.35 13.30 15.27
CA PHE A 103 2.48 13.44 16.73
C PHE A 103 1.19 13.96 17.38
N ASN A 104 0.47 14.85 16.71
CA ASN A 104 -0.86 15.31 17.12
C ASN A 104 -1.95 14.25 16.88
N GLY A 105 -1.62 13.20 16.13
CA GLY A 105 -2.49 12.07 15.89
C GLY A 105 -3.54 12.27 14.80
N GLU A 106 -3.28 13.21 13.90
CA GLU A 106 -4.11 13.52 12.72
C GLU A 106 -3.86 12.53 11.57
N ILE A 107 -2.65 11.96 11.51
CA ILE A 107 -2.28 10.87 10.59
C ILE A 107 -1.60 9.73 11.35
N ASP A 108 -1.57 8.55 10.75
CA ASP A 108 -1.01 7.34 11.37
C ASP A 108 0.33 6.88 10.77
N VAL A 109 0.65 7.35 9.56
CA VAL A 109 1.79 6.90 8.77
C VAL A 109 2.40 8.06 7.98
N VAL A 110 3.73 8.19 8.03
CA VAL A 110 4.55 9.08 7.21
C VAL A 110 5.54 8.20 6.44
N SER A 111 5.53 8.27 5.12
CA SER A 111 6.39 7.47 4.23
C SER A 111 7.39 8.37 3.51
N ASP A 112 8.46 7.81 2.95
CA ASP A 112 9.42 8.57 2.15
C ASP A 112 10.00 9.79 2.90
N LEU A 113 10.20 9.67 4.21
CA LEU A 113 10.71 10.76 5.03
C LEU A 113 12.23 10.86 4.94
N GLU A 114 12.75 12.00 4.48
CA GLU A 114 14.15 12.37 4.66
C GLU A 114 14.37 12.93 6.07
N LEU A 115 15.37 12.43 6.80
CA LEU A 115 15.57 12.82 8.20
C LEU A 115 16.30 14.15 8.37
N ASP A 116 17.27 14.45 7.51
CA ASP A 116 18.13 15.63 7.68
C ASP A 116 17.35 16.95 7.82
N PRO A 117 16.30 17.22 7.01
CA PRO A 117 15.52 18.45 7.14
C PRO A 117 14.68 18.55 8.42
N VAL A 118 14.41 17.43 9.11
CA VAL A 118 13.46 17.35 10.23
C VAL A 118 14.09 16.80 11.52
N ARG A 119 15.41 16.70 11.57
CA ARG A 119 16.13 16.08 12.68
C ARG A 119 15.77 16.68 14.04
N ASP A 120 15.71 18.01 14.14
CA ASP A 120 15.42 18.70 15.40
C ASP A 120 14.00 18.38 15.93
N ILE A 121 13.04 18.13 15.04
CA ILE A 121 11.66 17.72 15.39
C ILE A 121 11.66 16.28 15.90
N LEU A 122 12.42 15.38 15.28
CA LEU A 122 12.54 14.00 15.73
C LEU A 122 13.27 13.89 17.07
N GLU A 123 14.31 14.69 17.28
CA GLU A 123 15.05 14.74 18.54
C GLU A 123 14.17 15.21 19.70
N SER A 124 13.26 16.17 19.48
CA SER A 124 12.33 16.65 20.51
C SER A 124 11.23 15.63 20.88
N HIS A 125 11.00 14.63 20.02
CA HIS A 125 10.02 13.54 20.21
C HIS A 125 10.67 12.17 20.43
N MET A 126 11.99 12.09 20.66
CA MET A 126 12.73 10.82 20.76
C MET A 126 12.16 9.84 21.80
N GLN A 127 11.57 10.36 22.89
CA GLN A 127 10.88 9.59 23.92
C GLN A 127 9.69 8.80 23.37
N GLU A 128 9.06 9.24 22.29
CA GLU A 128 7.88 8.58 21.68
C GLU A 128 8.27 7.36 20.84
N PHE A 129 9.55 7.21 20.53
CA PHE A 129 10.13 6.07 19.81
C PHE A 129 10.82 5.06 20.73
N SER A 130 10.90 5.34 22.03
CA SER A 130 11.72 4.61 22.99
C SER A 130 10.89 4.06 24.16
N GLY A 131 11.45 3.08 24.88
CA GLY A 131 10.82 2.47 26.06
C GLY A 131 10.13 1.13 25.76
N GLU A 132 9.44 0.58 26.76
CA GLU A 132 8.76 -0.73 26.64
C GLU A 132 7.56 -0.68 25.69
N ASN A 133 6.88 0.48 25.62
CA ASN A 133 5.70 0.72 24.79
C ASN A 133 5.91 2.01 23.96
N PRO A 134 6.76 1.97 22.92
CA PRO A 134 6.94 3.13 22.05
C PRO A 134 5.62 3.45 21.36
N LYS A 135 5.33 4.74 21.12
CA LYS A 135 4.14 5.17 20.38
C LYS A 135 4.32 5.10 18.88
N PHE A 136 5.55 5.28 18.40
CA PHE A 136 5.88 5.27 16.98
C PHE A 136 7.02 4.30 16.68
N ILE A 137 6.96 3.72 15.49
CA ILE A 137 8.00 2.87 14.93
C ILE A 137 8.57 3.59 13.71
N MET A 138 9.90 3.69 13.66
CA MET A 138 10.63 4.21 12.51
C MET A 138 11.40 3.07 11.83
N LYS A 139 11.22 2.90 10.52
CA LYS A 139 11.91 1.91 9.69
C LYS A 139 12.54 2.61 8.48
N ARG A 140 13.75 2.21 8.10
CA ARG A 140 14.39 2.69 6.88
C ARG A 140 13.76 2.02 5.65
N GLU A 141 13.41 2.80 4.64
CA GLU A 141 12.97 2.38 3.30
C GLU A 141 14.20 2.44 2.37
N GLN A 142 14.55 1.33 1.70
CA GLN A 142 15.76 1.23 0.87
C GLN A 142 15.49 1.45 -0.63
N GLU A 143 14.40 2.12 -1.00
CA GLU A 143 13.98 2.21 -2.41
C GLU A 143 14.75 3.25 -3.23
N ASN A 144 15.31 4.31 -2.63
CA ASN A 144 15.97 5.39 -3.37
C ASN A 144 17.51 5.33 -3.27
N ALA A 145 18.18 5.09 -4.40
CA ALA A 145 19.64 4.97 -4.49
C ALA A 145 20.43 6.28 -4.21
N SER A 146 19.74 7.39 -3.93
CA SER A 146 20.34 8.72 -3.75
C SER A 146 20.33 9.21 -2.30
N TYR A 147 19.40 8.74 -1.45
CA TYR A 147 19.27 9.12 -0.04
C TYR A 147 18.39 8.10 0.70
N ASP A 148 18.69 7.87 1.98
CA ASP A 148 17.90 6.99 2.84
C ASP A 148 16.57 7.67 3.19
N THR A 149 15.45 7.03 2.88
CA THR A 149 14.12 7.45 3.33
C THR A 149 13.63 6.57 4.48
N TYR A 150 12.66 7.08 5.25
CA TYR A 150 12.13 6.41 6.42
C TYR A 150 10.60 6.39 6.42
N LEU A 151 10.07 5.25 6.85
CA LEU A 151 8.68 5.05 7.22
C LEU A 151 8.53 5.25 8.73
N ILE A 152 7.67 6.16 9.15
CA ILE A 152 7.27 6.34 10.53
C ILE A 152 5.77 6.08 10.67
N TYR A 153 5.37 5.28 11.66
CA TYR A 153 3.98 4.94 11.87
C TYR A 153 3.66 4.61 13.32
N ARG A 154 2.39 4.69 13.70
CA ARG A 154 1.94 4.29 15.04
C ARG A 154 2.28 2.84 15.35
N SER A 155 2.78 2.60 16.55
CA SER A 155 3.13 1.27 17.04
C SER A 155 1.94 0.34 17.21
N THR A 156 0.71 0.87 17.23
CA THR A 156 -0.54 0.10 17.24
C THR A 156 -0.90 -0.49 15.88
N LEU A 157 -0.26 -0.03 14.78
CA LEU A 157 -0.45 -0.64 13.47
C LEU A 157 0.34 -1.95 13.38
N ARG A 158 -0.37 -3.03 13.04
CA ARG A 158 0.20 -4.35 12.72
C ARG A 158 -0.02 -4.65 11.25
N GLY A 159 0.79 -5.55 10.70
CA GLY A 159 0.65 -6.00 9.31
C GLY A 159 1.06 -4.98 8.25
N LEU A 160 1.51 -3.77 8.63
CA LEU A 160 2.04 -2.79 7.68
C LEU A 160 3.40 -3.26 7.13
N GLY A 161 3.42 -3.62 5.86
CA GLY A 161 4.60 -4.11 5.16
C GLY A 161 4.44 -4.07 3.65
N SER A 162 5.35 -4.76 2.96
CA SER A 162 5.34 -4.86 1.50
C SER A 162 5.12 -6.30 1.05
N GLY A 163 4.46 -6.46 -0.10
CA GLY A 163 4.36 -7.72 -0.80
C GLY A 163 5.68 -8.12 -1.47
N PHE A 164 5.69 -9.28 -2.13
CA PHE A 164 6.89 -9.84 -2.76
C PHE A 164 7.50 -8.96 -3.87
N MET A 165 6.70 -8.05 -4.44
CA MET A 165 7.13 -7.08 -5.46
C MET A 165 7.68 -5.77 -4.85
N GLY A 166 7.70 -5.63 -3.53
CA GLY A 166 8.11 -4.39 -2.84
C GLY A 166 6.98 -3.39 -2.60
N TYR A 167 5.84 -3.52 -3.31
CA TYR A 167 4.67 -2.65 -3.09
C TYR A 167 4.06 -2.84 -1.71
N ARG A 168 3.62 -1.74 -1.10
CA ARG A 168 2.96 -1.75 0.19
C ARG A 168 1.64 -2.53 0.16
N ASP A 169 1.48 -3.45 1.10
CA ASP A 169 0.27 -4.26 1.26
C ASP A 169 -0.54 -3.77 2.46
N TYR A 170 -1.64 -3.08 2.18
CA TYR A 170 -2.56 -2.63 3.23
C TYR A 170 -3.64 -3.66 3.59
N SER A 171 -3.74 -4.78 2.86
CA SER A 171 -4.83 -5.74 3.07
C SER A 171 -4.76 -6.42 4.44
N GLN A 172 -3.56 -6.52 5.01
CA GLN A 172 -3.32 -7.19 6.29
C GLN A 172 -3.14 -6.21 7.44
N VAL A 173 -3.29 -4.90 7.21
CA VAL A 173 -3.10 -3.90 8.26
C VAL A 173 -4.20 -4.03 9.31
N GLN A 174 -3.81 -4.02 10.59
CA GLN A 174 -4.72 -4.02 11.75
C GLN A 174 -4.35 -2.88 12.69
N ILE A 175 -5.34 -2.40 13.45
CA ILE A 175 -5.15 -1.36 14.47
C ILE A 175 -5.45 -1.99 15.84
N GLU A 176 -4.44 -2.12 16.68
CA GLU A 176 -4.61 -2.54 18.08
C GLU A 176 -5.20 -1.39 18.90
N GLN A 177 -6.20 -1.70 19.73
CA GLN A 177 -6.83 -0.75 20.68
C GLN A 177 -6.14 -0.75 22.04
#